data_AF-A0A8K0KKB0-F1
#
_entry.id   AF-A0A8K0KKB0-F1
#
_cell.length_a   1.000
_cell.length_b   1.000
_cell.length_c   1.000
_cell.angle_alpha   90.00
_cell.angle_beta   90.00
_cell.angle_gamma   90.00
#
_symmetry.space_group_name_H-M   'P 1'
#
loop_
_entity.id
_entity.type
_entity.pdbx_description
1 polymer ?
#
loop_
_entity_poly.entity_id
_entity_poly.type
_entity_poly.pdbx_seq_one_letter_code
_entity_poly.pdbx_strand_id
1 'polypeptide(L)'
;TESSSSHLPGSRVPWKVGKNGFSWTKYLDHVKAKAAPQYLFRDIYPFAKNSFKAGMKLEGIDPEHPSLFCVLTVAQVRGYRMRLHFDGYPDIHDFWTNADSPDLFPVGWCEKNSHRLQPPKGYTGGVVGSDGGEGPIFNWATYLKQCRAQAAPRHLFAKKAYSICPTGFRTGMKLEAVDRKNQSLVCVATVADLLDSRILVHFDGWADVYDYWADPSSPYIHPVGWCKENGHPLTPPNGYASTSPFSWEKYLAESGAVAAPARAFKQRPPSGFRSGMRLEAVDPRVPSLVRVATVDEVRGHRLRLRFDGWSWNQDYAFWIDDDSPDIHPVGWCMQTGHPLEPPL
;
A
#
# COMPACT_ATOMS: atom_id res chain seq x y z
N THR A 1 21.57 43.99 7.91
CA THR A 1 21.79 44.20 6.47
C THR A 1 21.66 42.86 5.80
N GLU A 2 20.56 42.68 5.09
CA GLU A 2 20.17 41.48 4.37
C GLU A 2 21.21 41.15 3.30
N SER A 3 21.77 39.94 3.33
CA SER A 3 22.48 39.39 2.17
C SER A 3 21.47 38.63 1.32
N SER A 4 20.86 39.35 0.39
CA SER A 4 20.10 38.82 -0.73
C SER A 4 20.89 37.76 -1.49
N SER A 5 20.42 36.52 -1.48
CA SER A 5 20.86 35.47 -2.41
C SER A 5 20.41 35.85 -3.81
N SER A 6 21.36 36.25 -4.66
CA SER A 6 21.15 36.52 -6.07
C SER A 6 20.96 35.19 -6.82
N HIS A 7 19.73 34.91 -7.25
CA HIS A 7 19.50 33.90 -8.27
C HIS A 7 20.14 34.35 -9.59
N LEU A 8 21.21 33.66 -10.01
CA LEU A 8 21.82 33.84 -11.33
C LEU A 8 20.91 33.21 -12.41
N PRO A 9 20.49 33.98 -13.44
CA PRO A 9 19.74 33.44 -14.56
C PRO A 9 20.71 32.75 -15.54
N GLY A 10 20.61 31.42 -15.70
CA GLY A 10 21.26 30.72 -16.81
C GLY A 10 22.17 29.52 -16.49
N SER A 11 22.21 29.01 -15.25
CA SER A 11 22.85 27.73 -14.97
C SER A 11 22.13 26.59 -15.71
N ARG A 12 22.67 26.15 -16.85
CA ARG A 12 22.18 24.94 -17.54
C ARG A 12 22.57 23.73 -16.70
N VAL A 13 21.63 23.22 -15.91
CA VAL A 13 21.80 21.93 -15.22
C VAL A 13 22.21 20.86 -16.24
N PRO A 14 23.33 20.13 -16.04
CA PRO A 14 23.92 19.22 -17.03
C PRO A 14 22.98 18.13 -17.56
N TRP A 15 21.99 17.77 -16.74
CA TRP A 15 21.00 16.72 -17.03
C TRP A 15 19.73 17.21 -17.72
N LYS A 16 19.63 18.50 -18.07
CA LYS A 16 18.48 19.06 -18.81
C LYS A 16 18.71 18.98 -20.32
N VAL A 17 17.69 18.52 -21.07
CA VAL A 17 17.72 18.39 -22.54
C VAL A 17 16.75 19.37 -23.18
N GLY A 18 17.17 20.62 -23.38
CA GLY A 18 16.40 21.62 -24.14
C GLY A 18 14.93 21.74 -23.68
N LYS A 19 13.98 21.59 -24.62
CA LYS A 19 12.53 21.58 -24.35
C LYS A 19 12.02 20.25 -23.77
N ASN A 20 12.82 19.18 -23.79
CA ASN A 20 12.43 17.81 -23.39
C ASN A 20 12.59 17.54 -21.88
N GLY A 21 13.03 18.52 -21.09
CA GLY A 21 13.11 18.38 -19.63
C GLY A 21 14.31 17.56 -19.14
N PHE A 22 14.10 16.76 -18.09
CA PHE A 22 15.10 15.95 -17.40
C PHE A 22 15.51 14.71 -18.22
N SER A 23 16.80 14.37 -18.21
CA SER A 23 17.32 13.15 -18.84
C SER A 23 18.06 12.27 -17.83
N TRP A 24 17.52 11.07 -17.61
CA TRP A 24 18.13 10.04 -16.79
C TRP A 24 19.55 9.68 -17.25
N THR A 25 19.78 9.50 -18.55
CA THR A 25 21.11 9.15 -19.08
C THR A 25 22.14 10.19 -18.70
N LYS A 26 21.87 11.47 -18.99
CA LYS A 26 22.79 12.57 -18.63
C LYS A 26 22.96 12.71 -17.12
N TYR A 27 21.89 12.49 -16.35
CA TYR A 27 21.94 12.58 -14.91
C TYR A 27 22.83 11.49 -14.29
N LEU A 28 22.63 10.23 -14.69
CA LEU A 28 23.44 9.10 -14.22
C LEU A 28 24.91 9.25 -14.61
N ASP A 29 25.19 9.73 -15.83
CA ASP A 29 26.55 10.03 -16.30
C ASP A 29 27.21 11.16 -15.51
N HIS A 30 26.44 12.17 -15.13
CA HIS A 30 26.92 13.30 -14.32
C HIS A 30 27.26 12.88 -12.89
N VAL A 31 26.35 12.16 -12.23
CA VAL A 31 26.52 11.72 -10.83
C VAL A 31 27.31 10.42 -10.68
N LYS A 32 27.82 9.86 -11.79
CA LYS A 32 28.58 8.60 -11.85
C LYS A 32 27.88 7.45 -11.13
N ALA A 33 26.58 7.33 -11.39
CA ALA A 33 25.70 6.40 -10.71
C ALA A 33 25.06 5.39 -11.65
N LYS A 34 24.42 4.37 -11.08
CA LYS A 34 23.68 3.35 -11.82
C LYS A 34 22.22 3.34 -11.40
N ALA A 35 21.33 3.13 -12.37
CA ALA A 35 19.94 2.82 -12.10
C ALA A 35 19.83 1.49 -11.34
N ALA A 36 18.84 1.35 -10.47
CA ALA A 36 18.41 0.06 -9.97
C ALA A 36 17.97 -0.83 -11.15
N PRO A 37 18.51 -2.05 -11.29
CA PRO A 37 18.09 -2.95 -12.36
C PRO A 37 16.60 -3.25 -12.32
N GLN A 38 15.94 -3.26 -13.49
CA GLN A 38 14.49 -3.46 -13.60
C GLN A 38 13.99 -4.77 -12.99
N TYR A 39 14.79 -5.84 -13.03
CA TYR A 39 14.42 -7.15 -12.46
C TYR A 39 14.28 -7.14 -10.93
N LEU A 40 14.70 -6.07 -10.25
CA LEU A 40 14.52 -5.92 -8.81
C LEU A 40 13.12 -5.43 -8.42
N PHE A 41 12.36 -4.91 -9.37
CA PHE A 41 11.01 -4.38 -9.13
C PHE A 41 9.96 -5.45 -9.44
N ARG A 42 8.91 -5.48 -8.64
CA ARG A 42 7.68 -6.21 -9.01
C ARG A 42 6.93 -5.45 -10.08
N ASP A 43 6.32 -6.18 -11.01
CA ASP A 43 5.41 -5.62 -12.03
C ASP A 43 5.95 -4.34 -12.70
N ILE A 44 7.17 -4.46 -13.24
CA ILE A 44 8.07 -3.40 -13.75
C ILE A 44 7.33 -2.28 -14.51
N TYR A 45 6.42 -2.66 -15.41
CA TYR A 45 5.57 -1.75 -16.17
C TYR A 45 4.15 -2.29 -16.24
N PRO A 46 3.15 -1.41 -16.27
CA PRO A 46 1.76 -1.84 -16.37
C PRO A 46 1.48 -2.49 -17.73
N PHE A 47 0.72 -3.59 -17.71
CA PHE A 47 0.33 -4.33 -18.91
C PHE A 47 -0.64 -3.56 -19.82
N ALA A 48 -1.43 -2.65 -19.25
CA ALA A 48 -2.44 -1.88 -19.94
C ALA A 48 -2.31 -0.40 -19.59
N LYS A 49 -2.81 0.47 -20.47
CA LYS A 49 -2.90 1.91 -20.19
C LYS A 49 -3.97 2.18 -19.13
N ASN A 50 -3.73 3.17 -18.28
CA ASN A 50 -4.76 3.67 -17.37
C ASN A 50 -5.91 4.29 -18.18
N SER A 51 -7.09 3.68 -18.10
CA SER A 51 -8.30 4.11 -18.80
C SER A 51 -9.43 4.52 -17.85
N PHE A 52 -9.14 4.65 -16.55
CA PHE A 52 -10.03 5.29 -15.60
C PHE A 52 -10.18 6.77 -15.95
N LYS A 53 -11.31 7.36 -15.56
CA LYS A 53 -11.63 8.78 -15.81
C LYS A 53 -12.16 9.42 -14.54
N ALA A 54 -11.89 10.71 -14.38
CA ALA A 54 -12.44 11.48 -13.28
C ALA A 54 -13.98 11.37 -13.24
N GLY A 55 -14.54 11.19 -12.05
CA GLY A 55 -15.97 10.98 -11.82
C GLY A 55 -16.44 9.53 -11.91
N MET A 56 -15.60 8.58 -12.35
CA MET A 56 -15.93 7.15 -12.25
C MET A 56 -16.01 6.72 -10.79
N LYS A 57 -17.01 5.89 -10.45
CA LYS A 57 -17.19 5.34 -9.11
C LYS A 57 -16.79 3.87 -9.03
N LEU A 58 -16.23 3.47 -7.90
CA LEU A 58 -15.71 2.13 -7.64
C LEU A 58 -15.76 1.81 -6.14
N GLU A 59 -15.38 0.58 -5.80
CA GLU A 59 -15.18 0.12 -4.41
C GLU A 59 -13.68 -0.02 -4.16
N GLY A 60 -13.22 0.21 -2.93
CA GLY A 60 -11.81 -0.02 -2.60
C GLY A 60 -11.55 -0.04 -1.10
N ILE A 61 -10.40 -0.59 -0.71
CA ILE A 61 -10.00 -0.65 0.70
C ILE A 61 -9.52 0.72 1.19
N ASP A 62 -9.88 1.11 2.41
CA ASP A 62 -9.29 2.26 3.09
C ASP A 62 -7.82 1.96 3.47
N PRO A 63 -6.82 2.68 2.94
CA PRO A 63 -5.42 2.44 3.26
C PRO A 63 -5.06 2.62 4.75
N GLU A 64 -5.82 3.44 5.49
CA GLU A 64 -5.61 3.66 6.92
C GLU A 64 -6.45 2.70 7.80
N HIS A 65 -7.48 2.07 7.23
CA HIS A 65 -8.30 1.04 7.88
C HIS A 65 -8.50 -0.16 6.94
N PRO A 66 -7.50 -1.05 6.82
CA PRO A 66 -7.50 -2.06 5.75
C PRO A 66 -8.61 -3.12 5.80
N SER A 67 -9.37 -3.19 6.90
CA SER A 67 -10.58 -4.02 7.04
C SER A 67 -11.83 -3.40 6.37
N LEU A 68 -11.80 -2.11 6.03
CA LEU A 68 -12.95 -1.38 5.50
C LEU A 68 -12.91 -1.28 3.97
N PHE A 69 -13.99 -1.72 3.33
CA PHE A 69 -14.24 -1.49 1.90
C PHE A 69 -15.18 -0.29 1.75
N CYS A 70 -14.80 0.70 0.96
CA CYS A 70 -15.49 1.99 0.88
C CYS A 70 -15.95 2.31 -0.54
N VAL A 71 -16.97 3.17 -0.64
CA VAL A 71 -17.38 3.79 -1.91
C VAL A 71 -16.42 4.92 -2.28
N LEU A 72 -15.81 4.82 -3.46
CA LEU A 72 -14.80 5.75 -3.93
C LEU A 72 -15.18 6.37 -5.28
N THR A 73 -14.73 7.61 -5.48
CA THR A 73 -14.74 8.30 -6.78
C THR A 73 -13.31 8.56 -7.25
N VAL A 74 -13.04 8.33 -8.54
CA VAL A 74 -11.80 8.79 -9.18
C VAL A 74 -11.84 10.32 -9.25
N ALA A 75 -11.10 11.00 -8.38
CA ALA A 75 -11.03 12.45 -8.35
C ALA A 75 -10.07 13.00 -9.41
N GLN A 76 -8.96 12.30 -9.67
CA GLN A 76 -7.95 12.72 -10.63
C GLN A 76 -7.22 11.52 -11.23
N VAL A 77 -6.78 11.65 -12.48
CA VAL A 77 -5.90 10.70 -13.15
C VAL A 77 -4.61 11.42 -13.55
N ARG A 78 -3.45 10.83 -13.24
CA ARG A 78 -2.13 11.36 -13.58
C ARG A 78 -1.22 10.22 -14.01
N GLY A 79 -0.93 10.11 -15.30
CA GLY A 79 -0.20 8.96 -15.85
C GLY A 79 -0.91 7.64 -15.51
N TYR A 80 -0.18 6.70 -14.90
CA TYR A 80 -0.76 5.43 -14.44
C TYR A 80 -1.40 5.48 -13.04
N ARG A 81 -1.37 6.64 -12.37
CA ARG A 81 -1.86 6.82 -11.00
C ARG A 81 -3.19 7.55 -10.97
N MET A 82 -3.93 7.32 -9.89
CA MET A 82 -5.24 7.88 -9.66
C MET A 82 -5.32 8.42 -8.24
N ARG A 83 -5.95 9.58 -8.07
CA ARG A 83 -6.42 10.07 -6.78
C ARG A 83 -7.84 9.59 -6.58
N LEU A 84 -8.09 8.92 -5.46
CA LEU A 84 -9.40 8.41 -5.07
C LEU A 84 -9.94 9.22 -3.90
N HIS A 85 -11.23 9.49 -3.96
CA HIS A 85 -11.98 10.26 -2.99
C HIS A 85 -13.02 9.40 -2.29
N PHE A 86 -13.12 9.52 -0.98
CA PHE A 86 -14.17 8.89 -0.18
C PHE A 86 -15.46 9.69 -0.28
N ASP A 87 -16.48 9.11 -0.91
CA ASP A 87 -17.72 9.83 -1.21
C ASP A 87 -18.40 10.38 0.06
N GLY A 88 -18.60 11.70 0.11
CA GLY A 88 -19.26 12.39 1.22
C GLY A 88 -18.31 12.76 2.37
N TYR A 89 -17.03 12.43 2.27
CA TYR A 89 -15.99 12.82 3.24
C TYR A 89 -15.13 13.98 2.69
N PRO A 90 -14.42 14.72 3.56
CA PRO A 90 -13.46 15.74 3.13
C PRO A 90 -12.32 15.17 2.26
N ASP A 91 -11.78 16.00 1.37
CA ASP A 91 -10.69 15.65 0.44
C ASP A 91 -9.32 15.41 1.12
N ILE A 92 -9.18 15.76 2.39
CA ILE A 92 -8.00 15.42 3.20
C ILE A 92 -7.80 13.91 3.37
N HIS A 93 -8.84 13.11 3.13
CA HIS A 93 -8.79 11.65 3.16
C HIS A 93 -8.48 11.05 1.78
N ASP A 94 -8.37 11.87 0.72
CA ASP A 94 -8.04 11.36 -0.59
C ASP A 94 -6.65 10.73 -0.61
N PHE A 95 -6.53 9.62 -1.33
CA PHE A 95 -5.26 8.91 -1.46
C PHE A 95 -4.92 8.64 -2.92
N TRP A 96 -3.64 8.42 -3.19
CA TRP A 96 -3.15 8.06 -4.51
C TRP A 96 -2.82 6.58 -4.60
N THR A 97 -3.13 5.95 -5.72
CA THR A 97 -2.75 4.56 -5.99
C THR A 97 -2.56 4.33 -7.50
N ASN A 98 -1.93 3.21 -7.87
CA ASN A 98 -1.78 2.79 -9.27
C ASN A 98 -3.11 2.22 -9.81
N ALA A 99 -3.32 2.31 -11.12
CA ALA A 99 -4.54 1.82 -11.77
C ALA A 99 -4.73 0.29 -11.70
N ASP A 100 -3.67 -0.47 -11.44
CA ASP A 100 -3.68 -1.92 -11.23
C ASP A 100 -3.63 -2.33 -9.76
N SER A 101 -3.91 -1.41 -8.85
CA SER A 101 -3.95 -1.70 -7.42
C SER A 101 -4.88 -2.90 -7.14
N PRO A 102 -4.42 -3.90 -6.36
CA PRO A 102 -5.24 -5.05 -6.00
C PRO A 102 -6.33 -4.71 -4.96
N ASP A 103 -6.32 -3.47 -4.47
CA ASP A 103 -7.22 -2.97 -3.42
C ASP A 103 -8.42 -2.21 -3.99
N LEU A 104 -8.59 -2.23 -5.32
CA LEU A 104 -9.69 -1.58 -6.04
C LEU A 104 -10.58 -2.62 -6.71
N PHE A 105 -11.89 -2.37 -6.63
CA PHE A 105 -12.90 -3.30 -7.10
C PHE A 105 -14.01 -2.59 -7.88
N PRO A 106 -14.61 -3.26 -8.89
CA PRO A 106 -15.76 -2.69 -9.58
C PRO A 106 -16.97 -2.61 -8.66
N VAL A 107 -17.87 -1.67 -8.98
CA VAL A 107 -19.19 -1.56 -8.33
C VAL A 107 -19.91 -2.91 -8.25
N GLY A 108 -20.40 -3.24 -7.05
CA GLY A 108 -21.10 -4.48 -6.70
C GLY A 108 -20.17 -5.64 -6.37
N TRP A 109 -18.86 -5.42 -6.19
CA TRP A 109 -17.93 -6.48 -5.86
C TRP A 109 -18.10 -6.96 -4.42
N CYS A 110 -18.28 -6.05 -3.45
CA CYS A 110 -18.46 -6.38 -2.04
C CYS A 110 -19.69 -7.28 -1.84
N GLU A 111 -20.84 -6.90 -2.41
CA GLU A 111 -22.08 -7.69 -2.38
C GLU A 111 -21.88 -9.09 -2.98
N LYS A 112 -21.20 -9.18 -4.13
CA LYS A 112 -20.95 -10.46 -4.81
C LYS A 112 -20.03 -11.39 -4.02
N ASN A 113 -19.08 -10.83 -3.27
CA ASN A 113 -18.06 -11.59 -2.56
C ASN A 113 -18.30 -11.60 -1.03
N SER A 114 -19.49 -11.22 -0.58
CA SER A 114 -19.88 -11.21 0.84
C SER A 114 -19.00 -10.35 1.75
N HIS A 115 -18.41 -9.26 1.22
CA HIS A 115 -17.74 -8.25 2.03
C HIS A 115 -18.70 -7.10 2.37
N ARG A 116 -18.49 -6.47 3.54
CA ARG A 116 -19.28 -5.32 3.98
C ARG A 116 -18.76 -4.04 3.34
N LEU A 117 -19.60 -3.41 2.51
CA LEU A 117 -19.34 -2.09 1.96
C LEU A 117 -19.73 -1.00 2.96
N GLN A 118 -18.80 -0.10 3.27
CA GLN A 118 -19.04 1.14 3.98
C GLN A 118 -19.69 2.14 3.03
N PRO A 119 -20.94 2.55 3.30
CA PRO A 119 -21.65 3.47 2.44
C PRO A 119 -21.06 4.89 2.53
N PRO A 120 -21.33 5.78 1.55
CA PRO A 120 -20.97 7.18 1.63
C PRO A 120 -21.56 7.86 2.87
N LYS A 121 -20.95 8.95 3.33
CA LYS A 121 -21.45 9.71 4.48
C LYS A 121 -22.92 10.10 4.28
N GLY A 122 -23.76 9.82 5.27
CA GLY A 122 -25.20 10.11 5.25
C GLY A 122 -26.07 9.00 4.65
N TYR A 123 -25.48 7.87 4.24
CA TYR A 123 -26.20 6.65 3.86
C TYR A 123 -26.02 5.56 4.92
N THR A 124 -26.94 4.61 4.97
CA THR A 124 -26.86 3.44 5.87
C THR A 124 -26.61 2.17 5.08
N GLY A 125 -25.87 1.22 5.68
CA GLY A 125 -25.54 -0.07 5.06
C GLY A 125 -26.65 -1.12 5.15
N GLY A 126 -27.87 -0.73 5.54
CA GLY A 126 -29.01 -1.64 5.70
C GLY A 126 -28.97 -2.54 6.93
N VAL A 127 -27.87 -2.56 7.69
CA VAL A 127 -27.79 -3.27 8.99
C VAL A 127 -28.20 -2.30 10.09
N VAL A 128 -29.41 -2.48 10.60
CA VAL A 128 -29.90 -1.78 11.79
C VAL A 128 -29.08 -2.26 12.99
N GLY A 129 -28.14 -1.43 13.50
CA GLY A 129 -27.57 -1.66 14.83
C GLY A 129 -26.13 -1.26 15.12
N SER A 130 -25.25 -1.00 14.15
CA SER A 130 -23.85 -0.64 14.46
C SER A 130 -23.51 0.84 14.21
N ASP A 131 -24.25 1.49 13.31
CA ASP A 131 -24.00 2.86 12.92
C ASP A 131 -25.35 3.55 13.07
N GLY A 132 -25.56 4.29 14.16
CA GLY A 132 -26.81 5.03 14.46
C GLY A 132 -27.10 6.17 13.48
N GLY A 133 -26.78 5.99 12.20
CA GLY A 133 -26.95 6.96 11.15
C GLY A 133 -28.39 7.05 10.70
N GLU A 134 -28.95 8.24 10.80
CA GLU A 134 -30.16 8.63 10.10
C GLU A 134 -29.80 8.79 8.61
N GLY A 135 -30.29 7.91 7.73
CA GLY A 135 -30.00 8.00 6.31
C GLY A 135 -30.65 6.90 5.45
N PRO A 136 -30.86 7.14 4.15
CA PRO A 136 -31.40 6.13 3.24
C PRO A 136 -30.44 4.95 3.09
N ILE A 137 -31.01 3.77 2.87
CA ILE A 137 -30.25 2.56 2.59
C ILE A 137 -29.47 2.75 1.28
N PHE A 138 -28.16 2.49 1.32
CA PHE A 138 -27.31 2.61 0.15
C PHE A 138 -27.68 1.59 -0.93
N ASN A 139 -27.81 2.05 -2.17
CA ASN A 139 -28.01 1.21 -3.33
C ASN A 139 -27.27 1.81 -4.53
N TRP A 140 -26.36 1.04 -5.13
CA TRP A 140 -25.54 1.49 -6.25
C TRP A 140 -26.35 2.03 -7.44
N ALA A 141 -27.44 1.38 -7.82
CA ALA A 141 -28.23 1.78 -8.98
C ALA A 141 -28.91 3.14 -8.77
N THR A 142 -29.44 3.38 -7.56
CA THR A 142 -30.03 4.67 -7.18
C THR A 142 -28.95 5.74 -7.02
N TYR A 143 -27.84 5.39 -6.37
CA TYR A 143 -26.74 6.31 -6.08
C TYR A 143 -26.06 6.83 -7.35
N LEU A 144 -25.76 5.95 -8.32
CA LEU A 144 -25.19 6.34 -9.60
C LEU A 144 -26.09 7.31 -10.37
N LYS A 145 -27.42 7.09 -10.35
CA LYS A 145 -28.40 8.00 -10.96
C LYS A 145 -28.43 9.35 -10.27
N GLN A 146 -28.44 9.38 -8.94
CA GLN A 146 -28.45 10.61 -8.14
C GLN A 146 -27.19 11.44 -8.38
N CYS A 147 -26.01 10.82 -8.40
CA CYS A 147 -24.75 11.49 -8.67
C CYS A 147 -24.54 11.85 -10.16
N ARG A 148 -25.40 11.37 -11.07
CA ARG A 148 -25.19 11.44 -12.53
C ARG A 148 -23.81 10.91 -12.94
N ALA A 149 -23.37 9.85 -12.26
CA ALA A 149 -22.04 9.28 -12.41
C ALA A 149 -22.10 7.90 -13.07
N GLN A 150 -20.94 7.41 -13.50
CA GLN A 150 -20.80 6.07 -14.06
C GLN A 150 -19.91 5.21 -13.17
N ALA A 151 -20.25 3.93 -13.05
CA ALA A 151 -19.34 2.95 -12.47
C ALA A 151 -18.11 2.78 -13.37
N ALA A 152 -16.94 2.64 -12.77
CA ALA A 152 -15.74 2.23 -13.50
C ALA A 152 -15.98 0.85 -14.16
N PRO A 153 -15.74 0.68 -15.48
CA PRO A 153 -15.94 -0.60 -16.15
C PRO A 153 -15.11 -1.73 -15.55
N ARG A 154 -15.72 -2.91 -15.40
CA ARG A 154 -15.10 -4.11 -14.79
C ARG A 154 -13.76 -4.54 -15.42
N HIS A 155 -13.54 -4.26 -16.70
CA HIS A 155 -12.30 -4.64 -17.39
C HIS A 155 -11.10 -3.75 -17.03
N LEU A 156 -11.33 -2.63 -16.33
CA LEU A 156 -10.25 -1.74 -15.87
C LEU A 156 -9.54 -2.27 -14.62
N PHE A 157 -10.18 -3.15 -13.87
CA PHE A 157 -9.64 -3.71 -12.65
C PHE A 157 -8.72 -4.88 -12.97
N ALA A 158 -7.49 -4.83 -12.45
CA ALA A 158 -6.49 -5.84 -12.70
C ALA A 158 -6.98 -7.20 -12.19
N LYS A 159 -7.13 -8.16 -13.11
CA LYS A 159 -7.22 -9.57 -12.76
C LYS A 159 -5.82 -10.14 -12.81
N LYS A 160 -5.02 -9.94 -11.76
CA LYS A 160 -3.84 -10.79 -11.60
C LYS A 160 -4.41 -12.20 -11.39
N ALA A 161 -4.18 -13.08 -12.36
CA ALA A 161 -4.46 -14.49 -12.22
C ALA A 161 -3.45 -15.04 -11.21
N TYR A 162 -3.63 -14.71 -9.94
CA TYR A 162 -3.02 -15.48 -8.88
C TYR A 162 -3.56 -16.88 -9.07
N SER A 163 -2.69 -17.84 -9.37
CA SER A 163 -3.11 -19.24 -9.32
C SER A 163 -3.75 -19.42 -7.96
N ILE A 164 -5.02 -19.81 -7.92
CA ILE A 164 -5.72 -20.17 -6.69
C ILE A 164 -5.08 -21.48 -6.20
N CYS A 165 -3.82 -21.41 -5.78
CA CYS A 165 -3.20 -22.39 -4.94
C CYS A 165 -3.81 -22.15 -3.58
N PRO A 166 -4.44 -23.16 -2.94
CA PRO A 166 -4.86 -23.03 -1.57
C PRO A 166 -3.64 -22.66 -0.74
N THR A 167 -3.56 -21.39 -0.32
CA THR A 167 -2.42 -20.85 0.43
C THR A 167 -2.21 -21.61 1.74
N GLY A 168 -3.26 -22.31 2.20
CA GLY A 168 -3.29 -23.03 3.48
C GLY A 168 -3.86 -22.18 4.60
N PHE A 169 -4.01 -20.87 4.37
CA PHE A 169 -4.67 -19.96 5.30
C PHE A 169 -6.20 -20.09 5.21
N ARG A 170 -6.85 -19.84 6.36
CA ARG A 170 -8.30 -19.75 6.53
C ARG A 170 -8.58 -18.65 7.55
N THR A 171 -9.70 -17.95 7.39
CA THR A 171 -10.22 -17.02 8.41
C THR A 171 -10.30 -17.71 9.76
N GLY A 172 -9.88 -17.00 10.81
CA GLY A 172 -9.81 -17.50 12.19
C GLY A 172 -8.52 -18.25 12.55
N MET A 173 -7.64 -18.55 11.58
CA MET A 173 -6.33 -19.12 11.89
C MET A 173 -5.44 -18.10 12.60
N LYS A 174 -4.62 -18.55 13.55
CA LYS A 174 -3.70 -17.70 14.30
C LYS A 174 -2.26 -17.79 13.80
N LEU A 175 -1.53 -16.69 13.91
CA LEU A 175 -0.14 -16.55 13.49
C LEU A 175 0.59 -15.53 14.37
N GLU A 176 1.89 -15.38 14.14
CA GLU A 176 2.71 -14.30 14.70
C GLU A 176 2.97 -13.28 13.58
N ALA A 177 2.80 -11.98 13.86
CA ALA A 177 2.94 -10.95 12.83
C ALA A 177 3.66 -9.70 13.36
N VAL A 178 4.47 -9.08 12.51
CA VAL A 178 5.12 -7.80 12.80
C VAL A 178 4.09 -6.68 12.73
N ASP A 179 4.04 -5.82 13.75
CA ASP A 179 3.26 -4.58 13.70
C ASP A 179 3.92 -3.60 12.72
N ARG A 180 3.21 -3.25 11.65
CA ARG A 180 3.69 -2.36 10.59
C ARG A 180 3.89 -0.92 11.08
N LYS A 181 3.13 -0.50 12.11
CA LYS A 181 3.23 0.81 12.76
C LYS A 181 4.33 0.82 13.84
N ASN A 182 4.61 -0.33 14.45
CA ASN A 182 5.74 -0.52 15.36
C ASN A 182 6.52 -1.81 15.06
N GLN A 183 7.45 -1.74 14.10
CA GLN A 183 8.17 -2.90 13.57
C GLN A 183 9.12 -3.60 14.56
N SER A 184 9.27 -3.06 15.77
CA SER A 184 10.00 -3.75 16.84
C SER A 184 9.18 -4.84 17.51
N LEU A 185 7.87 -4.86 17.29
CA LEU A 185 6.94 -5.80 17.91
C LEU A 185 6.57 -6.92 16.92
N VAL A 186 6.62 -8.14 17.43
CA VAL A 186 5.97 -9.31 16.82
C VAL A 186 4.86 -9.71 17.77
N CYS A 187 3.64 -9.78 17.26
CA CYS A 187 2.43 -9.88 18.06
C CYS A 187 1.63 -11.14 17.70
N VAL A 188 0.80 -11.58 18.65
CA VAL A 188 -0.27 -12.55 18.40
C VAL A 188 -1.30 -11.96 17.46
N ALA A 189 -1.58 -12.65 16.36
CA ALA A 189 -2.47 -12.18 15.31
C ALA A 189 -3.39 -13.29 14.78
N THR A 190 -4.47 -12.87 14.12
CA THR A 190 -5.48 -13.73 13.51
C THR A 190 -5.66 -13.34 12.03
N VAL A 191 -5.92 -14.33 11.17
CA VAL A 191 -6.40 -14.10 9.81
C VAL A 191 -7.87 -13.67 9.89
N ALA A 192 -8.14 -12.37 9.74
CA ALA A 192 -9.49 -11.82 9.85
C ALA A 192 -10.31 -11.97 8.56
N ASP A 193 -9.66 -11.95 7.40
CA ASP A 193 -10.33 -12.05 6.10
C ASP A 193 -9.38 -12.61 5.02
N LEU A 194 -9.95 -13.02 3.89
CA LEU A 194 -9.23 -13.56 2.73
C LEU A 194 -9.63 -12.78 1.48
N LEU A 195 -8.62 -12.38 0.70
CA LEU A 195 -8.83 -11.68 -0.56
C LEU A 195 -7.88 -12.25 -1.62
N ASP A 196 -8.44 -13.05 -2.52
CA ASP A 196 -7.69 -13.86 -3.48
C ASP A 196 -6.62 -14.73 -2.77
N SER A 197 -5.33 -14.44 -2.98
CA SER A 197 -4.22 -15.12 -2.29
C SER A 197 -3.78 -14.41 -1.00
N ARG A 198 -4.29 -13.21 -0.73
CA ARG A 198 -3.89 -12.38 0.42
C ARG A 198 -4.74 -12.68 1.64
N ILE A 199 -4.13 -12.44 2.80
CA ILE A 199 -4.77 -12.56 4.11
C ILE A 199 -4.83 -11.17 4.75
N LEU A 200 -5.93 -10.86 5.43
CA LEU A 200 -6.00 -9.72 6.34
C LEU A 200 -5.45 -10.15 7.70
N VAL A 201 -4.34 -9.56 8.11
CA VAL A 201 -3.73 -9.79 9.42
C VAL A 201 -4.36 -8.83 10.42
N HIS A 202 -4.96 -9.37 11.47
CA HIS A 202 -5.54 -8.63 12.58
C HIS A 202 -4.82 -8.93 13.89
N PHE A 203 -4.58 -7.92 14.72
CA PHE A 203 -3.87 -8.07 15.99
C PHE A 203 -4.85 -8.28 17.15
N ASP A 204 -4.77 -9.43 17.80
CA ASP A 204 -5.76 -9.85 18.79
C ASP A 204 -5.87 -8.85 19.97
N GLY A 205 -7.07 -8.35 20.23
CA GLY A 205 -7.36 -7.37 21.29
C GLY A 205 -7.04 -5.92 20.93
N TRP A 206 -6.56 -5.66 19.73
CA TRP A 206 -6.31 -4.31 19.20
C TRP A 206 -7.40 -3.90 18.21
N ALA A 207 -7.49 -2.60 17.93
CA ALA A 207 -8.42 -2.08 16.94
C ALA A 207 -7.93 -2.36 15.50
N ASP A 208 -8.86 -2.49 14.56
CA ASP A 208 -8.57 -2.86 13.16
C ASP A 208 -7.72 -1.85 12.39
N VAL A 209 -7.47 -0.66 12.96
CA VAL A 209 -6.55 0.36 12.41
C VAL A 209 -5.09 -0.13 12.34
N TYR A 210 -4.75 -1.23 13.00
CA TYR A 210 -3.45 -1.89 12.91
C TYR A 210 -3.40 -2.99 11.86
N ASP A 211 -4.54 -3.38 11.30
CA ASP A 211 -4.62 -4.47 10.35
C ASP A 211 -3.85 -4.15 9.07
N TYR A 212 -3.43 -5.19 8.34
CA TYR A 212 -2.87 -5.03 7.01
C TYR A 212 -3.06 -6.28 6.14
N TRP A 213 -3.17 -6.07 4.83
CA TRP A 213 -3.20 -7.16 3.86
C TRP A 213 -1.79 -7.69 3.60
N ALA A 214 -1.62 -9.01 3.67
CA ALA A 214 -0.34 -9.69 3.43
C ALA A 214 -0.49 -10.80 2.39
N ASP A 215 0.51 -10.94 1.53
CA ASP A 215 0.70 -12.15 0.72
C ASP A 215 1.37 -13.25 1.58
N PRO A 216 1.16 -14.55 1.28
CA PRO A 216 1.88 -15.64 1.94
C PRO A 216 3.40 -15.51 1.91
N SER A 217 3.95 -14.74 0.95
CA SER A 217 5.37 -14.43 0.85
C SER A 217 5.84 -13.24 1.67
N SER A 218 4.95 -12.58 2.41
CA SER A 218 5.27 -11.45 3.27
C SER A 218 6.32 -11.85 4.33
N PRO A 219 7.40 -11.08 4.49
CA PRO A 219 8.41 -11.32 5.52
C PRO A 219 7.93 -10.95 6.93
N TYR A 220 6.72 -10.39 7.05
CA TYR A 220 6.17 -9.83 8.28
C TYR A 220 5.18 -10.77 8.98
N ILE A 221 4.95 -11.96 8.42
CA ILE A 221 4.07 -12.99 9.00
C ILE A 221 4.86 -14.28 9.24
N HIS A 222 4.58 -14.94 10.36
CA HIS A 222 5.31 -16.10 10.83
C HIS A 222 4.35 -17.14 11.44
N PRO A 223 4.69 -18.44 11.37
CA PRO A 223 3.91 -19.46 12.05
C PRO A 223 3.99 -19.30 13.57
N VAL A 224 2.96 -19.79 14.26
CA VAL A 224 2.93 -19.88 15.72
C VAL A 224 4.19 -20.60 16.23
N GLY A 225 4.89 -19.99 17.19
CA GLY A 225 6.12 -20.51 17.79
C GLY A 225 7.41 -19.88 17.26
N TRP A 226 7.36 -19.11 16.17
CA TRP A 226 8.54 -18.53 15.53
C TRP A 226 9.35 -17.62 16.48
N CYS A 227 8.70 -16.76 17.25
CA CYS A 227 9.34 -15.89 18.25
C CYS A 227 10.15 -16.71 19.26
N LYS A 228 9.57 -17.80 19.78
CA LYS A 228 10.24 -18.68 20.74
C LYS A 228 11.47 -19.36 20.12
N GLU A 229 11.36 -19.83 18.88
CA GLU A 229 12.45 -20.51 18.18
C GLU A 229 13.61 -19.56 17.84
N ASN A 230 13.31 -18.29 17.58
CA ASN A 230 14.30 -17.29 17.15
C ASN A 230 14.74 -16.34 18.29
N GLY A 231 14.29 -16.57 19.53
CA GLY A 231 14.65 -15.75 20.69
C GLY A 231 14.08 -14.33 20.67
N HIS A 232 12.98 -14.11 19.94
CA HIS A 232 12.28 -12.83 19.90
C HIS A 232 11.16 -12.77 20.94
N PRO A 233 10.95 -11.61 21.60
CA PRO A 233 9.79 -11.43 22.47
C PRO A 233 8.50 -11.42 21.65
N LEU A 234 7.51 -12.18 22.09
CA LEU A 234 6.16 -12.18 21.54
C LEU A 234 5.27 -11.26 22.37
N THR A 235 4.60 -10.32 21.70
CA THR A 235 3.58 -9.46 22.31
C THR A 235 2.25 -10.21 22.35
N PRO A 236 1.70 -10.52 23.56
CA PRO A 236 0.42 -11.21 23.68
C PRO A 236 -0.77 -10.31 23.26
N PRO A 237 -1.99 -10.87 23.15
CA PRO A 237 -3.19 -10.08 22.89
C PRO A 237 -3.36 -8.97 23.92
N ASN A 238 -3.87 -7.82 23.49
CA ASN A 238 -4.15 -6.72 24.41
C ASN A 238 -5.21 -7.13 25.42
N GLY A 239 -5.03 -6.76 26.69
CA GLY A 239 -5.94 -7.14 27.77
C GLY A 239 -5.90 -8.63 28.13
N TYR A 240 -4.93 -9.42 27.63
CA TYR A 240 -4.75 -10.81 28.04
C TYR A 240 -4.33 -10.88 29.52
N ALA A 241 -5.33 -11.00 30.40
CA ALA A 241 -5.14 -11.13 31.83
C ALA A 241 -4.74 -12.57 32.16
N SER A 242 -3.46 -12.81 32.40
CA SER A 242 -2.98 -14.11 32.84
C SER A 242 -2.04 -13.97 34.02
N THR A 243 -2.25 -14.80 35.04
CA THR A 243 -1.35 -14.98 36.19
C THR A 243 -0.05 -15.71 35.81
N SER A 244 0.01 -16.25 34.59
CA SER A 244 1.16 -16.93 34.00
C SER A 244 1.58 -16.25 32.68
N PRO A 245 2.83 -16.42 32.21
CA PRO A 245 3.23 -15.95 30.88
C PRO A 245 2.33 -16.54 29.78
N PHE A 246 2.24 -15.82 28.66
CA PHE A 246 1.45 -16.24 27.50
C PHE A 246 1.92 -17.59 26.97
N SER A 247 0.97 -18.46 26.63
CA SER A 247 1.21 -19.77 26.02
C SER A 247 0.29 -19.95 24.83
N TRP A 248 0.88 -20.18 23.65
CA TRP A 248 0.14 -20.48 22.43
C TRP A 248 -0.78 -21.70 22.58
N GLU A 249 -0.34 -22.74 23.28
CA GLU A 249 -1.14 -23.96 23.50
C GLU A 249 -2.42 -23.64 24.27
N LYS A 250 -2.29 -22.91 25.39
CA LYS A 250 -3.43 -22.49 26.20
C LYS A 250 -4.34 -21.54 25.42
N TYR A 251 -3.77 -20.56 24.72
CA TYR A 251 -4.55 -19.58 23.97
C TYR A 251 -5.33 -20.20 22.79
N LEU A 252 -4.73 -21.16 22.07
CA LEU A 252 -5.41 -21.90 21.01
C LEU A 252 -6.53 -22.79 21.58
N ALA A 253 -6.30 -23.44 22.73
CA ALA A 253 -7.32 -24.24 23.41
C ALA A 253 -8.50 -23.37 23.91
N GLU A 254 -8.21 -22.20 24.51
CA GLU A 254 -9.21 -21.26 25.02
C GLU A 254 -10.04 -20.61 23.90
N SER A 255 -9.40 -20.25 22.78
CA SER A 255 -10.09 -19.62 21.65
C SER A 255 -10.78 -20.61 20.71
N GLY A 256 -10.47 -21.90 20.80
CA GLY A 256 -10.92 -22.92 19.84
C GLY A 256 -10.35 -22.73 18.43
N ALA A 257 -9.38 -21.83 18.27
CA ALA A 257 -8.74 -21.54 16.99
C ALA A 257 -7.60 -22.51 16.69
N VAL A 258 -7.17 -22.54 15.43
CA VAL A 258 -6.02 -23.35 15.00
C VAL A 258 -4.90 -22.45 14.49
N ALA A 259 -3.66 -22.86 14.70
CA ALA A 259 -2.51 -22.18 14.11
C ALA A 259 -2.54 -22.30 12.58
N ALA A 260 -2.18 -21.23 11.88
CA ALA A 260 -1.92 -21.29 10.45
C ALA A 260 -0.78 -22.30 10.19
N PRO A 261 -0.93 -23.24 9.25
CA PRO A 261 0.05 -24.30 9.08
C PRO A 261 1.36 -23.74 8.52
N ALA A 262 2.52 -24.12 9.09
CA ALA A 262 3.83 -23.59 8.69
C ALA A 262 4.09 -23.67 7.17
N ARG A 263 3.56 -24.70 6.49
CA ARG A 263 3.66 -24.85 5.02
C ARG A 263 2.96 -23.76 4.21
N ALA A 264 2.06 -22.98 4.82
CA ALA A 264 1.35 -21.87 4.19
C ALA A 264 2.23 -20.63 4.00
N PHE A 265 3.24 -20.46 4.86
CA PHE A 265 4.17 -19.35 4.79
C PHE A 265 5.21 -19.59 3.68
N LYS A 266 5.38 -18.62 2.80
CA LYS A 266 6.24 -18.68 1.61
C LYS A 266 7.17 -17.46 1.52
N GLN A 267 7.73 -17.06 2.68
CA GLN A 267 8.50 -15.83 2.83
C GLN A 267 9.54 -15.68 1.72
N ARG A 268 9.48 -14.54 1.04
CA ARG A 268 10.41 -14.20 -0.04
C ARG A 268 11.79 -13.86 0.53
N PRO A 269 12.88 -14.03 -0.24
CA PRO A 269 14.17 -13.46 0.13
C PRO A 269 14.17 -11.93 0.00
N PRO A 270 15.09 -11.21 0.69
CA PRO A 270 15.36 -9.80 0.44
C PRO A 270 15.71 -9.54 -1.03
N SER A 271 15.26 -8.39 -1.55
CA SER A 271 15.57 -8.01 -2.93
C SER A 271 17.04 -7.60 -3.08
N GLY A 272 17.58 -7.70 -4.30
CA GLY A 272 18.98 -7.40 -4.61
C GLY A 272 19.33 -5.91 -4.75
N PHE A 273 18.55 -4.99 -4.17
CA PHE A 273 18.87 -3.55 -4.18
C PHE A 273 20.17 -3.27 -3.43
N ARG A 274 20.88 -2.22 -3.85
CA ARG A 274 22.12 -1.78 -3.20
C ARG A 274 22.13 -0.27 -3.01
N SER A 275 22.83 0.16 -1.96
CA SER A 275 23.10 1.59 -1.73
C SER A 275 23.76 2.22 -2.95
N GLY A 276 23.33 3.43 -3.28
CA GLY A 276 23.73 4.17 -4.48
C GLY A 276 22.98 3.78 -5.76
N MET A 277 22.01 2.86 -5.73
CA MET A 277 21.15 2.68 -6.91
C MET A 277 20.13 3.83 -7.03
N ARG A 278 19.83 4.23 -8.27
CA ARG A 278 18.86 5.29 -8.58
C ARG A 278 17.54 4.70 -9.08
N LEU A 279 16.43 5.28 -8.65
CA LEU A 279 15.07 4.85 -9.01
C LEU A 279 14.10 6.04 -9.00
N GLU A 280 12.86 5.79 -9.38
CA GLU A 280 11.75 6.74 -9.27
C GLU A 280 10.88 6.36 -8.09
N ALA A 281 10.54 7.30 -7.19
CA ALA A 281 9.71 7.00 -6.03
C ALA A 281 8.66 8.09 -5.79
N VAL A 282 7.48 7.68 -5.31
CA VAL A 282 6.43 8.59 -4.86
C VAL A 282 6.91 9.34 -3.62
N ASP A 283 6.60 10.64 -3.55
CA ASP A 283 6.84 11.46 -2.36
C ASP A 283 5.77 11.18 -1.28
N PRO A 284 6.11 10.58 -0.13
CA PRO A 284 5.11 10.28 0.91
C PRO A 284 4.50 11.55 1.52
N ARG A 285 5.13 12.72 1.39
CA ARG A 285 4.58 14.00 1.87
C ARG A 285 3.67 14.67 0.86
N VAL A 286 3.92 14.42 -0.42
CA VAL A 286 3.12 14.95 -1.52
C VAL A 286 2.83 13.81 -2.50
N PRO A 287 1.90 12.90 -2.17
CA PRO A 287 1.73 11.64 -2.90
C PRO A 287 1.37 11.79 -4.38
N SER A 288 1.02 12.99 -4.84
CA SER A 288 0.83 13.28 -6.27
C SER A 288 2.15 13.33 -7.07
N LEU A 289 3.31 13.46 -6.41
CA LEU A 289 4.62 13.63 -7.04
C LEU A 289 5.40 12.32 -7.06
N VAL A 290 6.12 12.10 -8.16
CA VAL A 290 7.15 11.06 -8.29
C VAL A 290 8.46 11.77 -8.55
N ARG A 291 9.52 11.41 -7.82
CA ARG A 291 10.80 12.11 -7.85
C ARG A 291 11.95 11.17 -8.16
N VAL A 292 13.05 11.75 -8.62
CA VAL A 292 14.36 11.09 -8.67
C VAL A 292 14.82 10.76 -7.25
N ALA A 293 15.08 9.48 -6.99
CA ALA A 293 15.48 9.00 -5.67
C ALA A 293 16.74 8.10 -5.74
N THR A 294 17.48 8.10 -4.63
CA THR A 294 18.64 7.25 -4.39
C THR A 294 18.34 6.29 -3.24
N VAL A 295 18.69 5.00 -3.42
CA VAL A 295 18.77 4.03 -2.33
C VAL A 295 19.94 4.40 -1.45
N ASP A 296 19.66 4.85 -0.24
CA ASP A 296 20.66 5.26 0.73
C ASP A 296 21.16 4.08 1.55
N GLU A 297 20.22 3.29 2.09
CA GLU A 297 20.48 2.15 2.94
C GLU A 297 19.53 0.99 2.59
N VAL A 298 19.98 -0.25 2.80
CA VAL A 298 19.17 -1.46 2.61
C VAL A 298 19.20 -2.25 3.91
N ARG A 299 18.03 -2.64 4.44
CA ARG A 299 17.89 -3.49 5.64
C ARG A 299 16.84 -4.57 5.39
N GLY A 300 17.31 -5.79 5.12
CA GLY A 300 16.42 -6.91 4.79
C GLY A 300 15.48 -6.53 3.64
N HIS A 301 14.18 -6.50 3.92
CA HIS A 301 13.12 -6.20 2.96
C HIS A 301 12.79 -4.70 2.83
N ARG A 302 13.61 -3.81 3.38
CA ARG A 302 13.35 -2.37 3.38
C ARG A 302 14.49 -1.58 2.77
N LEU A 303 14.12 -0.52 2.06
CA LEU A 303 14.99 0.47 1.45
C LEU A 303 14.81 1.78 2.19
N ARG A 304 15.91 2.44 2.57
CA ARG A 304 15.89 3.86 2.92
C ARG A 304 16.12 4.65 1.65
N LEU A 305 15.15 5.45 1.25
CA LEU A 305 15.23 6.31 0.08
C LEU A 305 15.49 7.76 0.48
N ARG A 306 16.21 8.47 -0.39
CA ARG A 306 16.38 9.92 -0.34
C ARG A 306 16.09 10.51 -1.71
N PHE A 307 15.49 11.69 -1.74
CA PHE A 307 15.28 12.43 -2.99
C PHE A 307 16.52 13.24 -3.33
N ASP A 308 16.94 13.15 -4.60
CA ASP A 308 18.18 13.80 -5.04
C ASP A 308 18.01 15.33 -5.03
N GLY A 309 19.03 16.06 -4.57
CA GLY A 309 19.01 17.53 -4.41
C GLY A 309 18.40 18.02 -3.09
N TRP A 310 17.69 17.16 -2.35
CA TRP A 310 17.17 17.51 -1.01
C TRP A 310 18.28 17.42 0.05
N SER A 311 18.09 18.11 1.16
CA SER A 311 19.09 18.15 2.24
C SER A 311 19.42 16.76 2.76
N TRP A 312 20.70 16.53 3.04
CA TRP A 312 21.24 15.26 3.53
C TRP A 312 20.97 15.02 5.02
N ASN A 313 20.25 15.94 5.68
CA ASN A 313 19.73 15.69 7.01
C ASN A 313 18.67 14.59 6.95
N GLN A 314 18.43 13.93 8.08
CA GLN A 314 17.52 12.78 8.15
C GLN A 314 16.07 13.14 7.82
N ASP A 315 15.74 14.43 7.82
CA ASP A 315 14.38 14.95 7.70
C ASP A 315 13.69 14.48 6.42
N TYR A 316 14.36 14.27 5.29
CA TYR A 316 13.71 13.88 4.03
C TYR A 316 13.86 12.41 3.63
N ALA A 317 14.67 11.64 4.37
CA ALA A 317 14.82 10.22 4.13
C ALA A 317 13.62 9.45 4.70
N PHE A 318 13.21 8.38 4.01
CA PHE A 318 12.13 7.53 4.50
C PHE A 318 12.38 6.06 4.18
N TRP A 319 11.81 5.18 4.99
CA TRP A 319 11.90 3.74 4.80
C TRP A 319 10.66 3.21 4.09
N ILE A 320 10.88 2.39 3.07
CA ILE A 320 9.83 1.77 2.27
C ILE A 320 10.17 0.30 2.04
N ASP A 321 9.16 -0.55 1.84
CA ASP A 321 9.44 -1.95 1.48
C ASP A 321 10.00 -2.04 0.06
N ASP A 322 10.89 -3.01 -0.14
CA ASP A 322 11.53 -3.29 -1.43
C ASP A 322 10.56 -3.88 -2.48
N ASP A 323 9.33 -4.18 -2.10
CA ASP A 323 8.24 -4.61 -2.97
C ASP A 323 7.04 -3.63 -3.00
N SER A 324 7.23 -2.41 -2.50
CA SER A 324 6.19 -1.38 -2.50
C SER A 324 5.74 -1.01 -3.92
N PRO A 325 4.43 -0.76 -4.14
CA PRO A 325 3.92 -0.30 -5.42
C PRO A 325 4.30 1.16 -5.76
N ASP A 326 4.95 1.87 -4.84
CA ASP A 326 5.30 3.30 -4.97
C ASP A 326 6.80 3.54 -5.27
N ILE A 327 7.56 2.46 -5.52
CA ILE A 327 8.92 2.52 -6.06
C ILE A 327 8.95 1.92 -7.46
N HIS A 328 9.67 2.58 -8.36
CA HIS A 328 9.63 2.26 -9.79
C HIS A 328 11.02 2.32 -10.43
N PRO A 329 11.26 1.52 -11.48
CA PRO A 329 12.51 1.61 -12.23
C PRO A 329 12.63 2.96 -12.95
N VAL A 330 13.86 3.34 -13.25
CA VAL A 330 14.17 4.49 -14.11
C VAL A 330 13.39 4.39 -15.43
N GLY A 331 12.67 5.47 -15.79
CA GLY A 331 11.88 5.58 -17.00
C GLY A 331 10.39 5.24 -16.82
N TRP A 332 9.95 4.84 -15.62
CA TRP A 332 8.54 4.52 -15.36
C TRP A 332 7.61 5.71 -15.60
N CYS A 333 7.95 6.90 -15.11
CA CYS A 333 7.20 8.14 -15.34
C CYS A 333 7.04 8.43 -16.84
N MET A 334 8.13 8.32 -17.60
CA MET A 334 8.12 8.53 -19.05
C MET A 334 7.21 7.52 -19.75
N GLN A 335 7.30 6.23 -19.39
CA GLN A 335 6.52 5.16 -20.00
C GLN A 335 5.03 5.26 -19.69
N THR A 336 4.68 5.76 -18.51
CA THR A 336 3.29 5.86 -18.03
C THR A 336 2.65 7.23 -18.26
N GLY A 337 3.43 8.21 -18.74
CA GLY A 337 2.97 9.59 -18.89
C GLY A 337 2.79 10.34 -17.56
N HIS A 338 3.41 9.86 -16.47
CA HIS A 338 3.46 10.59 -15.21
C HIS A 338 4.62 11.62 -15.24
N PRO A 339 4.43 12.86 -14.77
CA PRO A 339 5.53 13.80 -14.62
C PRO A 339 6.55 13.32 -13.58
N LEU A 340 7.84 13.41 -13.92
CA LEU A 340 8.94 13.15 -13.00
C LEU A 340 9.49 14.48 -12.50
N GLU A 341 9.59 14.62 -11.19
CA GLU A 341 10.27 15.75 -10.56
C GLU A 341 11.79 15.51 -10.60
N PRO A 342 12.56 16.40 -11.26
CA PRO A 342 14.02 16.30 -11.29
C PRO A 342 14.63 16.52 -9.89
N PRO A 343 15.94 16.25 -9.71
CA PRO A 343 16.65 16.65 -8.51
C PRO A 343 16.49 18.17 -8.24
N LEU A 344 16.35 18.53 -6.95
CA LEU A 344 16.15 19.92 -6.50
C LEU A 344 17.36 20.81 -6.79
#